data_AF-A0A1A8WME6-F1
#
_entry.id   AF-A0A1A8WME6-F1
#
_cell.length_a   1.000
_cell.length_b   1.000
_cell.length_c   1.000
_cell.angle_alpha   90.00
_cell.angle_beta   90.00
_cell.angle_gamma   90.00
#
_symmetry.space_group_name_H-M   'P 1'
#
loop_
_entity.id
_entity.type
_entity.pdbx_description
1 polymer ?
#
loop_
_entity_poly.entity_id
_entity_poly.type
_entity_poly.pdbx_seq_one_letter_code
_entity_poly.pdbx_strand_id
1 'polypeptide(L)'
;MNGIKEDNLPSNDFVSKLCGGIEIENFENFCKNANGYTNGYDWISLFNSSLSNIFFANKSHFKSVSYYKCCRNLNYYLYLVLAVIKSSNISEQEHGELIELIDVYWKGMFQHNHLHGCKRQENTYSIEKRCILTQLYDYSDDQSYLLTTNENEEQRINEYNKCKEKKWNQIKNYTPLNNEDFFIILK
;
A
#
# COMPACT_ATOMS: atom_id res chain seq x y z
N MET A 1 0.00 -2.20 29.65
CA MET A 1 -1.11 -1.94 28.71
C MET A 1 -0.51 -1.90 27.33
N ASN A 2 -0.83 -2.88 26.49
CA ASN A 2 -0.33 -2.94 25.11
C ASN A 2 -1.39 -2.29 24.24
N GLY A 3 -1.15 -1.04 23.79
CA GLY A 3 -2.05 -0.39 22.83
C GLY A 3 -2.19 -1.19 21.53
N ILE A 4 -3.15 -0.80 20.69
CA ILE A 4 -3.37 -1.39 19.36
C ILE A 4 -2.05 -1.36 18.59
N LYS A 5 -1.52 -2.55 18.30
CA LYS A 5 -0.43 -2.71 17.33
C LYS A 5 -1.03 -2.67 15.95
N GLU A 6 -0.54 -1.77 15.10
CA GLU A 6 -0.98 -1.63 13.72
C GLU A 6 -0.94 -2.99 12.97
N ASP A 7 0.09 -3.81 13.20
CA ASP A 7 0.24 -5.14 12.60
C ASP A 7 -0.87 -6.14 12.97
N ASN A 8 -1.60 -5.89 14.07
CA ASN A 8 -2.68 -6.77 14.52
C ASN A 8 -4.04 -6.41 13.88
N LEU A 9 -4.12 -5.30 13.14
CA LEU A 9 -5.36 -4.89 12.47
C LEU A 9 -5.67 -5.87 11.31
N PRO A 10 -6.91 -6.38 11.19
CA PRO A 10 -7.32 -7.24 10.07
C PRO A 10 -7.06 -6.63 8.68
N SER A 11 -7.18 -5.31 8.54
CA SER A 11 -6.82 -4.58 7.33
C SER A 11 -5.34 -4.74 6.96
N ASN A 12 -4.49 -4.94 7.96
CA ASN A 12 -3.06 -5.10 7.83
C ASN A 12 -2.59 -6.57 7.71
N ASP A 13 -3.48 -7.56 7.71
CA ASP A 13 -3.09 -8.97 7.51
C ASP A 13 -2.42 -9.21 6.14
N PHE A 14 -2.85 -8.48 5.11
CA PHE A 14 -2.16 -8.50 3.82
C PHE A 14 -0.81 -7.77 3.89
N VAL A 15 -0.76 -6.65 4.60
CA VAL A 15 0.46 -5.85 4.82
C VAL A 15 1.51 -6.69 5.53
N SER A 16 1.17 -7.34 6.64
CA SER A 16 2.10 -8.13 7.44
C SER A 16 2.66 -9.33 6.65
N LYS A 17 1.82 -9.99 5.85
CA LYS A 17 2.24 -11.03 4.91
C LYS A 17 3.13 -10.50 3.79
N LEU A 18 2.92 -9.25 3.35
CA LEU A 18 3.72 -8.58 2.32
C LEU A 18 5.07 -8.06 2.85
N CYS A 19 5.02 -7.36 3.97
CA CYS A 19 6.11 -6.64 4.62
C CYS A 19 7.06 -7.56 5.40
N GLY A 20 6.65 -8.80 5.70
CA GLY A 20 7.57 -9.82 6.23
C GLY A 20 8.77 -10.14 5.31
N GLY A 21 8.77 -9.67 4.06
CA GLY A 21 9.90 -9.78 3.13
C GLY A 21 10.22 -8.52 2.31
N ILE A 22 9.49 -7.41 2.46
CA ILE A 22 9.71 -6.17 1.69
C ILE A 22 9.76 -4.99 2.66
N GLU A 23 10.96 -4.47 2.89
CA GLU A 23 11.22 -3.32 3.76
C GLU A 23 11.02 -2.01 2.97
N ILE A 24 9.77 -1.56 2.86
CA ILE A 24 9.42 -0.29 2.17
C ILE A 24 10.15 0.90 2.81
N GLU A 25 10.33 0.90 4.12
CA GLU A 25 11.09 1.94 4.82
C GLU A 25 12.54 2.05 4.31
N ASN A 26 13.18 0.93 3.96
CA ASN A 26 14.53 0.94 3.37
C ASN A 26 14.52 1.56 1.97
N PHE A 27 13.47 1.32 1.19
CA PHE A 27 13.31 1.95 -0.12
C PHE A 27 13.05 3.44 -0.01
N GLU A 28 12.20 3.86 0.92
CA GLU A 28 12.00 5.27 1.22
C GLU A 28 13.31 5.94 1.62
N ASN A 29 14.11 5.28 2.46
CA ASN A 29 15.43 5.78 2.87
C ASN A 29 16.42 5.85 1.70
N PHE A 30 16.40 4.89 0.77
CA PHE A 30 17.15 4.96 -0.48
C PHE A 30 16.73 6.19 -1.31
N CYS A 31 15.43 6.34 -1.56
CA CYS A 31 14.84 7.43 -2.30
C CYS A 31 15.13 8.82 -1.68
N LYS A 32 15.25 8.91 -0.36
CA LYS A 32 15.54 10.17 0.36
C LYS A 32 17.02 10.57 0.30
N ASN A 33 17.95 9.62 0.33
CA ASN A 33 19.36 9.90 0.65
C ASN A 33 20.32 10.00 -0.54
N ALA A 34 19.89 9.67 -1.78
CA ALA A 34 20.56 9.90 -3.09
C ALA A 34 22.06 9.54 -3.26
N ASN A 35 22.76 9.11 -2.20
CA ASN A 35 24.21 8.87 -2.15
C ASN A 35 24.55 7.47 -1.58
N GLY A 36 23.54 6.64 -1.30
CA GLY A 36 23.72 5.30 -0.72
C GLY A 36 23.55 4.22 -1.78
N TYR A 37 24.66 3.67 -2.28
CA TYR A 37 24.66 2.58 -3.25
C TYR A 37 24.08 1.29 -2.63
N THR A 38 22.87 0.92 -3.05
CA THR A 38 22.47 -0.41 -3.54
C THR A 38 21.29 -0.19 -4.48
N ASN A 39 21.59 -0.27 -5.77
CA ASN A 39 20.77 -0.12 -6.97
C ASN A 39 19.24 -0.15 -6.74
N GLY A 40 18.54 0.97 -6.93
CA GLY A 40 17.07 1.03 -6.88
C GLY A 40 16.41 -0.03 -7.77
N TYR A 41 17.07 -0.45 -8.85
CA TYR A 41 16.63 -1.55 -9.71
C TYR A 41 16.60 -2.90 -8.97
N ASP A 42 17.61 -3.21 -8.15
CA ASP A 42 17.67 -4.46 -7.39
C ASP A 42 16.53 -4.50 -6.39
N TRP A 43 16.27 -3.37 -5.73
CA TRP A 43 15.12 -3.25 -4.82
C TRP A 43 13.80 -3.43 -5.58
N ILE A 44 13.59 -2.75 -6.71
CA ILE A 44 12.37 -2.91 -7.53
C ILE A 44 12.19 -4.36 -8.00
N SER A 45 13.28 -5.04 -8.38
CA SER A 45 13.25 -6.45 -8.79
C SER A 45 12.85 -7.37 -7.64
N LEU A 46 13.43 -7.16 -6.45
CA LEU A 46 13.06 -7.89 -5.22
C LEU A 46 11.61 -7.61 -4.81
N PHE A 47 11.17 -6.35 -4.91
CA PHE A 47 9.80 -5.93 -4.64
C PHE A 47 8.81 -6.63 -5.58
N ASN A 48 9.04 -6.55 -6.89
CA ASN A 48 8.18 -7.15 -7.92
C ASN A 48 8.06 -8.66 -7.72
N SER A 49 9.19 -9.35 -7.55
CA SER A 49 9.23 -10.80 -7.35
C SER A 49 8.54 -11.19 -6.04
N SER A 50 8.82 -10.53 -4.93
CA SER A 50 8.21 -10.80 -3.61
C SER A 50 6.71 -10.56 -3.61
N LEU A 51 6.25 -9.42 -4.13
CA LEU A 51 4.82 -9.09 -4.21
C LEU A 51 4.07 -10.09 -5.11
N SER A 52 4.66 -10.50 -6.23
CA SER A 52 4.06 -11.52 -7.09
C SER A 52 3.98 -12.89 -6.40
N ASN A 53 5.05 -13.33 -5.73
CA ASN A 53 5.11 -14.59 -5.00
C ASN A 53 4.09 -14.63 -3.87
N ILE A 54 3.98 -13.56 -3.09
CA ILE A 54 3.00 -13.45 -2.00
C ILE A 54 1.58 -13.49 -2.56
N PHE A 55 1.34 -12.80 -3.68
CA PHE A 55 0.06 -12.85 -4.37
C PHE A 55 -0.32 -14.29 -4.78
N PHE A 56 0.62 -15.05 -5.36
CA PHE A 56 0.38 -16.42 -5.79
C PHE A 56 0.28 -17.43 -4.64
N ALA A 57 1.15 -17.32 -3.64
CA ALA A 57 1.18 -18.21 -2.48
C ALA A 57 -0.13 -18.12 -1.67
N ASN A 58 -0.71 -16.93 -1.60
CA ASN A 58 -1.96 -16.70 -0.88
C ASN A 58 -3.21 -16.79 -1.76
N LYS A 59 -3.09 -17.26 -3.01
CA LYS A 59 -4.20 -17.38 -3.96
C LYS A 59 -5.39 -18.17 -3.41
N SER A 60 -5.16 -19.24 -2.66
CA SER A 60 -6.23 -20.03 -2.01
C SER A 60 -6.91 -19.24 -0.89
N HIS A 61 -6.13 -18.56 -0.06
CA HIS A 61 -6.63 -17.67 1.00
C HIS A 61 -7.45 -16.51 0.41
N PHE A 62 -7.07 -15.99 -0.75
CA PHE A 62 -7.80 -14.93 -1.47
C PHE A 62 -9.07 -15.41 -2.18
N LYS A 63 -9.23 -16.73 -2.38
CA LYS A 63 -10.54 -17.28 -2.76
C LYS A 63 -11.51 -17.25 -1.58
N SER A 64 -11.02 -17.43 -0.35
CA SER A 64 -11.83 -17.34 0.88
C SER A 64 -12.04 -15.91 1.38
N VAL A 65 -11.04 -15.03 1.23
CA VAL A 65 -11.08 -13.60 1.59
C VAL A 65 -11.25 -12.82 0.29
N SER A 66 -12.45 -12.32 0.05
CA SER A 66 -12.88 -11.63 -1.19
C SER A 66 -11.76 -11.21 -2.14
N TYR A 67 -11.69 -11.86 -3.31
CA TYR A 67 -10.73 -11.59 -4.37
C TYR A 67 -10.54 -10.09 -4.69
N TYR A 68 -11.62 -9.31 -4.58
CA TYR A 68 -11.60 -7.87 -4.73
C TYR A 68 -10.66 -7.15 -3.75
N LYS A 69 -10.63 -7.58 -2.48
CA LYS A 69 -9.74 -7.04 -1.43
C LYS A 69 -8.27 -7.23 -1.81
N CYS A 70 -7.95 -8.36 -2.42
CA CYS A 70 -6.58 -8.70 -2.83
C CYS A 70 -6.13 -7.83 -4.01
N CYS A 71 -6.97 -7.66 -5.03
CA CYS A 71 -6.68 -6.75 -6.14
C CYS A 71 -6.56 -5.30 -5.67
N ARG A 72 -7.38 -4.87 -4.70
CA ARG A 72 -7.29 -3.54 -4.09
C ARG A 72 -5.94 -3.35 -3.41
N ASN A 73 -5.55 -4.27 -2.54
CA ASN A 73 -4.30 -4.18 -1.80
C ASN A 73 -3.10 -4.23 -2.74
N LEU A 74 -3.06 -5.17 -3.70
CA LEU A 74 -2.03 -5.22 -4.74
C LEU A 74 -1.88 -3.86 -5.45
N ASN A 75 -2.99 -3.29 -5.92
CA ASN A 75 -2.95 -1.99 -6.58
C ASN A 75 -2.44 -0.88 -5.66
N TYR A 76 -2.90 -0.83 -4.41
CA TYR A 76 -2.47 0.15 -3.41
C TYR A 76 -0.94 0.14 -3.22
N TYR A 77 -0.32 -1.03 -3.06
CA TYR A 77 1.13 -1.12 -2.88
C TYR A 77 1.94 -0.67 -4.08
N LEU A 78 1.49 -1.04 -5.28
CA LEU A 78 2.10 -0.56 -6.50
C LEU A 78 2.04 0.97 -6.60
N TYR A 79 0.96 1.59 -6.11
CA TYR A 79 0.90 3.05 -6.04
C TYR A 79 1.82 3.63 -4.99
N LEU A 80 1.89 3.03 -3.81
CA LEU A 80 2.77 3.50 -2.74
C LEU A 80 4.22 3.57 -3.23
N VAL A 81 4.72 2.52 -3.87
CA VAL A 81 6.09 2.49 -4.41
C VAL A 81 6.29 3.53 -5.51
N LEU A 82 5.35 3.66 -6.46
CA LEU A 82 5.43 4.69 -7.50
C LEU A 82 5.44 6.11 -6.92
N ALA A 83 4.67 6.33 -5.87
CA ALA A 83 4.57 7.63 -5.22
C ALA A 83 5.86 7.95 -4.44
N VAL A 84 6.47 6.96 -3.78
CA VAL A 84 7.81 7.08 -3.16
C VAL A 84 8.84 7.48 -4.21
N ILE A 85 8.90 6.80 -5.36
CA ILE A 85 9.83 7.15 -6.46
C ILE A 85 9.61 8.59 -6.91
N LYS A 86 8.37 8.97 -7.22
CA LYS A 86 8.05 10.33 -7.70
C LYS A 86 8.36 11.42 -6.69
N SER A 87 8.27 11.12 -5.40
CA SER A 87 8.58 12.06 -4.31
C SER A 87 10.07 12.12 -3.93
N SER A 88 10.90 11.27 -4.55
CA SER A 88 12.31 11.10 -4.20
C SER A 88 13.21 12.17 -4.83
N ASN A 89 14.40 12.35 -4.27
CA ASN A 89 15.39 13.32 -4.75
C ASN A 89 16.33 12.76 -5.84
N ILE A 90 16.03 11.59 -6.42
CA ILE A 90 16.84 11.00 -7.50
C ILE A 90 16.60 11.77 -8.81
N SER A 91 17.44 11.53 -9.82
CA SER A 91 17.34 12.25 -11.10
C SER A 91 16.05 11.92 -11.86
N GLU A 92 15.58 12.83 -12.72
CA GLU A 92 14.41 12.58 -13.58
C GLU A 92 14.60 11.34 -14.48
N GLN A 93 15.83 11.09 -14.92
CA GLN A 93 16.16 9.88 -15.67
C GLN A 93 15.94 8.63 -14.82
N GLU A 94 16.47 8.61 -13.59
CA GLU A 94 16.28 7.49 -12.66
C GLU A 94 14.80 7.32 -12.25
N HIS A 95 14.03 8.41 -12.11
CA HIS A 95 12.57 8.32 -11.94
C HIS A 95 11.94 7.53 -13.07
N GLY A 96 12.22 7.90 -14.32
CA GLY A 96 11.67 7.26 -15.51
C GLY A 96 12.01 5.78 -15.57
N GLU A 97 13.28 5.45 -15.34
CA GLU A 97 13.78 4.07 -15.37
C GLU A 97 13.12 3.18 -14.30
N LEU A 98 13.04 3.64 -13.04
CA LEU A 98 12.43 2.84 -11.96
C LEU A 98 10.91 2.67 -12.15
N ILE A 99 10.23 3.69 -12.66
CA ILE A 99 8.79 3.60 -12.98
C ILE A 99 8.56 2.59 -14.11
N GLU A 100 9.38 2.64 -15.16
CA GLU A 100 9.26 1.72 -16.30
C GLU A 100 9.43 0.25 -15.87
N LEU A 101 10.37 -0.05 -14.98
CA LEU A 101 10.57 -1.39 -14.44
C LEU A 101 9.32 -1.95 -13.73
N ILE A 102 8.63 -1.11 -12.96
CA ILE A 102 7.37 -1.49 -12.30
C ILE A 102 6.30 -1.69 -13.37
N ASP A 103 6.10 -0.71 -14.25
CA ASP A 103 4.99 -0.72 -15.20
C ASP A 103 5.11 -1.88 -16.19
N VAL A 104 6.29 -2.15 -16.75
CA VAL A 104 6.52 -3.27 -17.68
C VAL A 104 6.22 -4.61 -17.00
N TYR A 105 6.76 -4.83 -15.80
CA TYR A 105 6.56 -6.07 -15.06
C TYR A 105 5.07 -6.32 -14.77
N TRP A 106 4.40 -5.33 -14.18
CA TRP A 106 3.01 -5.50 -13.74
C TRP A 106 2.01 -5.47 -14.89
N LYS A 107 2.27 -4.71 -15.97
CA LYS A 107 1.44 -4.77 -17.18
C LYS A 107 1.41 -6.17 -17.77
N GLY A 108 2.55 -6.87 -17.83
CA GLY A 108 2.59 -8.28 -18.23
C GLY A 108 1.75 -9.17 -17.32
N MET A 109 1.87 -8.99 -16.00
CA MET A 109 1.10 -9.75 -15.00
C MET A 109 -0.42 -9.55 -15.12
N PHE A 110 -0.87 -8.32 -15.39
CA PHE A 110 -2.28 -8.01 -15.62
C PHE A 110 -2.79 -8.53 -16.97
N GLN A 111 -2.01 -8.38 -18.04
CA GLN A 111 -2.42 -8.73 -19.41
C GLN A 111 -2.56 -10.24 -19.63
N HIS A 112 -1.65 -11.03 -19.07
CA HIS A 112 -1.66 -12.49 -19.23
C HIS A 112 -2.60 -13.20 -18.25
N ASN A 113 -3.49 -12.45 -17.57
CA ASN A 113 -4.46 -12.96 -16.60
C ASN A 113 -3.82 -13.80 -15.47
N HIS A 114 -2.52 -13.64 -15.22
CA HIS A 114 -1.83 -14.28 -14.09
C HIS A 114 -2.47 -13.90 -12.76
N LEU A 115 -3.06 -12.70 -12.71
CA LEU A 115 -3.70 -12.17 -11.52
C LEU A 115 -5.20 -12.48 -11.42
N HIS A 116 -5.75 -13.40 -12.23
CA HIS A 116 -7.15 -13.90 -12.15
C HIS A 116 -8.27 -12.87 -12.38
N GLY A 117 -8.01 -11.84 -13.20
CA GLY A 117 -8.97 -10.79 -13.52
C GLY A 117 -8.76 -9.47 -12.77
N CYS A 118 -7.67 -9.33 -12.00
CA CYS A 118 -7.31 -8.07 -11.38
C CYS A 118 -7.00 -7.11 -12.52
N LYS A 119 -7.51 -5.90 -12.42
CA LYS A 119 -7.26 -4.85 -13.41
C LYS A 119 -6.62 -3.67 -12.71
N ARG A 120 -5.70 -3.02 -13.41
CA ARG A 120 -5.15 -1.71 -13.04
C ARG A 120 -5.71 -0.72 -14.05
N GLN A 121 -6.54 0.21 -13.59
CA GLN A 121 -6.99 1.32 -14.44
C GLN A 121 -5.96 2.45 -14.37
N GLU A 122 -5.44 2.88 -15.50
CA GLU A 122 -4.65 4.10 -15.59
C GLU A 122 -5.64 5.25 -15.79
N ASN A 123 -6.08 5.90 -14.71
CA ASN A 123 -6.87 7.12 -14.82
C ASN A 123 -6.33 8.19 -13.86
N THR A 124 -6.56 9.46 -14.18
CA THR A 124 -5.96 10.62 -13.51
C THR A 124 -6.22 10.68 -12.01
N TYR A 125 -7.39 10.19 -11.57
CA TYR A 125 -7.78 10.15 -10.16
C TYR A 125 -7.68 8.74 -9.55
N SER A 126 -7.02 7.81 -10.23
CA SER A 126 -7.05 6.40 -9.87
C SER A 126 -6.33 6.16 -8.55
N ILE A 127 -5.36 7.00 -8.23
CA ILE A 127 -4.51 6.89 -7.05
C ILE A 127 -5.30 7.33 -5.84
N GLU A 128 -5.81 8.56 -5.86
CA GLU A 128 -6.57 9.20 -4.79
C GLU A 128 -7.82 8.36 -4.48
N LYS A 129 -8.57 7.96 -5.52
CA LYS A 129 -9.74 7.11 -5.36
C LYS A 129 -9.39 5.77 -4.73
N ARG A 130 -8.26 5.16 -5.08
CA ARG A 130 -7.84 3.86 -4.50
C ARG A 130 -7.33 4.02 -3.08
N CYS A 131 -6.61 5.09 -2.76
CA CYS A 131 -6.20 5.41 -1.39
C CYS A 131 -7.43 5.57 -0.49
N ILE A 132 -8.39 6.42 -0.89
CA ILE A 132 -9.65 6.62 -0.19
C ILE A 132 -10.41 5.31 -0.01
N LEU A 133 -10.60 4.58 -1.11
CA LEU A 133 -11.37 3.35 -1.10
C LEU A 133 -10.71 2.31 -0.20
N THR A 134 -9.38 2.22 -0.20
CA THR A 134 -8.62 1.34 0.70
C THR A 134 -8.87 1.71 2.15
N GLN A 135 -8.82 3.01 2.51
CA GLN A 135 -9.12 3.44 3.89
C GLN A 135 -10.54 3.10 4.34
N LEU A 136 -11.53 3.25 3.46
CA LEU A 136 -12.93 2.87 3.77
C LEU A 136 -13.07 1.37 4.03
N TYR A 137 -12.41 0.56 3.24
CA TYR A 137 -12.43 -0.89 3.45
C TYR A 137 -11.62 -1.31 4.66
N ASP A 138 -10.46 -0.70 4.91
CA ASP A 138 -9.65 -0.97 6.10
C ASP A 138 -10.49 -0.72 7.36
N TYR A 139 -11.23 0.39 7.39
CA TYR A 139 -12.18 0.67 8.47
C TYR A 139 -13.25 -0.41 8.63
N SER A 140 -13.85 -0.85 7.53
CA SER A 140 -14.85 -1.93 7.57
C SER A 140 -14.25 -3.26 8.03
N ASP A 141 -13.03 -3.58 7.62
CA ASP A 141 -12.32 -4.80 7.96
C ASP A 141 -11.92 -4.81 9.45
N ASP A 142 -11.53 -3.66 9.98
CA ASP A 142 -11.05 -3.50 11.37
C ASP A 142 -12.19 -3.35 12.38
N GLN A 143 -13.40 -2.98 11.93
CA GLN A 143 -14.53 -2.70 12.81
C GLN A 143 -14.79 -3.81 13.83
N SER A 144 -14.76 -5.07 13.39
CA SER A 144 -14.98 -6.22 14.29
C SER A 144 -13.86 -6.38 15.32
N TYR A 145 -12.61 -6.13 14.95
CA TYR A 145 -11.45 -6.16 15.86
C TYR A 145 -11.53 -5.03 16.91
N LEU A 146 -11.99 -3.86 16.49
CA LEU A 146 -12.19 -2.70 17.38
C LEU A 146 -13.34 -2.92 18.39
N LEU A 147 -14.34 -3.74 18.05
CA LEU A 147 -15.51 -4.02 18.88
C LEU A 147 -15.35 -5.25 19.80
N THR A 148 -14.46 -6.18 19.48
CA THR A 148 -14.36 -7.50 20.16
C THR A 148 -13.36 -7.55 21.33
N THR A 149 -12.58 -6.49 21.54
CA THR A 149 -11.55 -6.44 22.58
C THR A 149 -12.11 -5.83 23.89
N ASN A 150 -11.91 -6.51 25.03
CA ASN A 150 -12.45 -6.15 26.36
C ASN A 150 -11.79 -4.91 27.01
N GLU A 151 -11.19 -3.99 26.24
CA GLU A 151 -10.55 -2.77 26.76
C GLU A 151 -11.51 -1.56 26.71
N ASN A 152 -11.07 -0.38 27.16
CA ASN A 152 -11.83 0.86 27.03
C ASN A 152 -11.99 1.23 25.54
N GLU A 153 -13.24 1.25 25.05
CA GLU A 153 -13.60 1.56 23.66
C GLU A 153 -13.06 2.92 23.19
N GLU A 154 -13.14 3.94 24.05
CA GLU A 154 -12.67 5.30 23.74
C GLU A 154 -11.16 5.32 23.47
N GLN A 155 -10.39 4.60 24.28
CA GLN A 155 -8.95 4.51 24.11
C GLN A 155 -8.58 3.81 22.79
N ARG A 156 -9.27 2.73 22.43
CA ARG A 156 -9.05 2.02 21.17
C ARG A 156 -9.39 2.87 19.96
N ILE A 157 -10.52 3.57 19.98
CA ILE A 157 -10.91 4.48 18.90
C ILE A 157 -9.83 5.56 18.72
N ASN A 158 -9.32 6.12 19.82
CA ASN A 158 -8.24 7.09 19.78
C ASN A 158 -6.92 6.53 19.20
N GLU A 159 -6.51 5.34 19.61
CA GLU A 159 -5.31 4.67 19.07
C GLU A 159 -5.47 4.29 17.58
N TYR A 160 -6.65 3.84 17.19
CA TYR A 160 -6.99 3.54 15.79
C TYR A 160 -7.00 4.81 14.92
N ASN A 161 -7.54 5.92 15.45
CA ASN A 161 -7.51 7.21 14.75
C ASN A 161 -6.09 7.70 14.52
N LYS A 162 -5.17 7.50 15.47
CA LYS A 162 -3.73 7.79 15.26
C LYS A 162 -3.11 6.95 14.15
N CYS A 163 -3.47 5.67 14.06
CA CYS A 163 -3.00 4.79 12.97
C CYS A 163 -3.50 5.29 11.59
N LYS A 164 -4.80 5.62 11.50
CA LYS A 164 -5.37 6.22 10.29
C LYS A 164 -4.69 7.53 9.91
N GLU A 165 -4.47 8.42 10.88
CA GLU A 165 -3.82 9.71 10.66
C GLU A 165 -2.40 9.54 10.11
N LYS A 166 -1.62 8.59 10.65
CA LYS A 166 -0.30 8.24 10.12
C LYS A 166 -0.36 7.79 8.66
N LYS A 167 -1.26 6.85 8.32
CA LYS A 167 -1.48 6.38 6.94
C LYS A 167 -1.89 7.54 6.02
N TRP A 168 -2.78 8.43 6.48
CA TRP A 168 -3.21 9.61 5.71
C TRP A 168 -2.08 10.61 5.46
N ASN A 169 -1.27 10.89 6.47
CA ASN A 169 -0.14 11.81 6.33
C ASN A 169 0.91 11.26 5.37
N GLN A 170 1.17 9.95 5.37
CA GLN A 170 2.02 9.31 4.37
C GLN A 170 1.47 9.51 2.96
N ILE A 171 0.19 9.21 2.72
CA ILE A 171 -0.45 9.41 1.40
C ILE A 171 -0.36 10.88 0.95
N LYS A 172 -0.62 11.83 1.86
CA LYS A 172 -0.52 13.27 1.57
C LYS A 172 0.89 13.70 1.20
N ASN A 173 1.91 13.12 1.83
CA ASN A 173 3.31 13.43 1.50
C ASN A 173 3.72 12.93 0.11
N TYR A 174 3.10 11.84 -0.36
CA TYR A 174 3.47 11.20 -1.63
C TYR A 174 2.67 11.67 -2.85
N THR A 175 1.56 12.37 -2.64
CA THR A 175 0.76 12.93 -3.72
C THR A 175 0.88 14.46 -3.68
N PRO A 176 1.29 15.15 -4.76
CA PRO A 176 1.19 16.60 -4.86
C PRO A 176 -0.30 16.97 -5.00
N LEU A 177 -1.05 16.80 -3.91
CA LEU A 177 -2.45 17.19 -3.82
C LEU A 177 -2.46 18.70 -3.68
N ASN A 178 -3.03 19.40 -4.67
CA ASN A 178 -3.61 20.70 -4.37
C ASN A 178 -4.63 20.48 -3.25
N ASN A 179 -4.34 21.05 -2.08
CA ASN A 179 -4.90 20.71 -0.77
C ASN A 179 -6.42 20.92 -0.58
N GLU A 180 -7.17 21.26 -1.64
CA GLU A 180 -8.56 21.73 -1.49
C GLU A 180 -9.63 20.64 -1.71
N ASP A 181 -9.33 19.51 -2.36
CA ASP A 181 -10.38 18.64 -2.91
C ASP A 181 -10.70 17.34 -2.14
N PHE A 182 -10.05 17.03 -1.01
CA PHE A 182 -10.33 15.77 -0.30
C PHE A 182 -10.46 15.92 1.22
N PHE A 183 -11.58 16.48 1.66
CA PHE A 183 -12.13 16.20 3.00
C PHE A 183 -13.20 15.11 2.89
N ILE A 184 -12.89 13.91 3.38
CA ILE A 184 -13.90 12.91 3.68
C ILE A 184 -14.27 13.08 5.15
N ILE A 185 -15.43 13.70 5.38
CA ILE A 185 -16.07 13.69 6.69
C ILE A 185 -16.78 12.34 6.81
N LEU A 186 -16.18 11.42 7.57
CA LEU A 186 -16.90 10.23 8.04
C LEU A 186 -17.88 10.70 9.12
N LYS A 187 -19.17 10.72 8.79
CA LYS A 187 -20.26 10.93 9.73
C LYS A 187 -20.55 9.65 10.51
#